data_AF-A0A8E2B1P9-F1
#
_entry.id   AF-A0A8E2B1P9-F1
#
_cell.length_a   1.000
_cell.length_b   1.000
_cell.length_c   1.000
_cell.angle_alpha   90.00
_cell.angle_beta   90.00
_cell.angle_gamma   90.00
#
_symmetry.space_group_name_H-M   'P 1'
#
loop_
_entity.id
_entity.type
_entity.pdbx_description
1 polymer ?
#
loop_
_entity_poly.entity_id
_entity_poly.type
_entity_poly.pdbx_seq_one_letter_code
_entity_poly.pdbx_strand_id
1 'polypeptide(L)'
;MAAATALPPLRRVSISELDPDQLPVPKIRTDADVEYWKTTQGYQDYGLFLRRLSEAVVGRFLPCPDPQDEGNIAMIRLLDTLDSWIDEIPPLPTPQRFGNLAFRTWGKRVESEAPSLLANLLSSSLHPAIPFLAPYLATSFGSPVRMDYGTGHEVSFALLLLCLTLLRFLQPEPASERELVLHVFVRYLRLCWQLQDVYRLELAGSHGVWGLDDYHFLGYIFGSAQLRDQSEIPVSSILHPPLPPTNLYFMQIMRIHEVKHGPFHEHSSQLYSIATGVISWAKVNSGLFKMYEAEVLGKRVVVQHIPLGGILDWQASATNQGAEEPDDTSPAADHTLVSSTRAPWAAAPGLPTVRPRRQHPENATREVTVPILERQGPIVAARMPLGPTASTSLRYSGVASASIPGPRAHGAARR
;
A
#
# COMPACT_ATOMS: atom_id res chain seq x y z
N MET A 1 20.63 -26.56 -1.18
CA MET A 1 19.90 -25.64 -2.06
C MET A 1 18.54 -26.23 -2.33
N ALA A 2 17.50 -25.80 -1.60
CA ALA A 2 16.14 -26.15 -1.96
C ALA A 2 15.84 -25.44 -3.29
N ALA A 3 15.41 -26.20 -4.31
CA ALA A 3 14.97 -25.61 -5.56
C ALA A 3 13.84 -24.62 -5.23
N ALA A 4 14.04 -23.33 -5.53
CA ALA A 4 12.98 -22.35 -5.40
C ALA A 4 11.84 -22.80 -6.30
N THR A 5 10.71 -23.20 -5.70
CA THR A 5 9.51 -23.56 -6.45
C THR A 5 9.13 -22.35 -7.31
N ALA A 6 9.27 -22.48 -8.62
CA ALA A 6 8.95 -21.39 -9.55
C ALA A 6 7.49 -20.97 -9.32
N LEU A 7 7.28 -19.66 -9.12
CA LEU A 7 5.93 -19.11 -8.97
C LEU A 7 5.11 -19.42 -10.24
N PRO A 8 3.82 -19.72 -10.10
CA PRO A 8 2.98 -20.04 -11.25
C PRO A 8 2.95 -18.87 -12.25
N PRO A 9 2.75 -19.14 -13.55
CA PRO A 9 2.59 -18.09 -14.54
C PRO A 9 1.31 -17.29 -14.28
N LEU A 10 1.36 -15.98 -14.55
CA LEU A 10 0.16 -15.15 -14.57
C LEU A 10 -0.72 -15.54 -15.76
N ARG A 11 -2.04 -15.61 -15.57
CA ARG A 11 -2.98 -15.86 -16.67
C ARG A 11 -2.89 -14.75 -17.73
N ARG A 12 -3.42 -15.03 -18.92
CA ARG A 12 -3.61 -14.06 -20.01
C ARG A 12 -5.08 -13.69 -20.08
N VAL A 13 -5.37 -12.44 -20.42
CA VAL A 13 -6.69 -11.97 -20.82
C VAL A 13 -6.62 -11.59 -22.29
N SER A 14 -7.48 -12.17 -23.11
CA SER A 14 -7.62 -11.79 -24.51
C SER A 14 -8.53 -10.56 -24.64
N ILE A 15 -8.25 -9.68 -25.60
CA ILE A 15 -9.15 -8.56 -25.92
C ILE A 15 -10.55 -9.06 -26.30
N SER A 16 -10.64 -10.23 -26.92
CA SER A 16 -11.92 -10.87 -27.29
C SER A 16 -12.77 -11.31 -26.10
N GLU A 17 -12.19 -11.41 -24.91
CA GLU A 17 -12.88 -11.80 -23.67
C GLU A 17 -13.46 -10.58 -22.94
N LEU A 18 -13.13 -9.35 -23.38
CA LEU A 18 -13.61 -8.13 -22.74
C LEU A 18 -15.05 -7.83 -23.13
N ASP A 19 -15.93 -7.91 -22.15
CA ASP A 19 -17.34 -7.52 -22.26
C ASP A 19 -17.48 -6.00 -22.06
N PRO A 20 -17.91 -5.22 -23.08
CA PRO A 20 -18.12 -3.77 -22.96
C PRO A 20 -19.10 -3.36 -21.87
N ASP A 21 -20.00 -4.25 -21.44
CA ASP A 21 -20.97 -3.97 -20.38
C ASP A 21 -20.37 -4.12 -18.97
N GLN A 22 -19.17 -4.70 -18.86
CA GLN A 22 -18.47 -4.95 -17.59
C GLN A 22 -17.33 -3.96 -17.34
N LEU A 23 -17.59 -2.67 -17.53
CA LEU A 23 -16.59 -1.64 -17.25
C LEU A 23 -16.18 -1.60 -15.76
N PRO A 24 -14.91 -1.32 -15.44
CA PRO A 24 -14.44 -1.24 -14.06
C PRO A 24 -15.09 -0.08 -13.32
N VAL A 25 -15.74 -0.38 -12.20
CA VAL A 25 -16.43 0.60 -11.35
C VAL A 25 -16.24 0.27 -9.87
N PRO A 26 -16.37 1.23 -8.94
CA PRO A 26 -16.32 0.92 -7.51
C PRO A 26 -17.41 -0.09 -7.10
N LYS A 27 -17.00 -1.30 -6.71
CA LYS A 27 -17.90 -2.38 -6.27
C LYS A 27 -17.97 -2.52 -4.74
N ILE A 28 -16.89 -2.23 -4.04
CA ILE A 28 -16.76 -2.43 -2.59
C ILE A 28 -17.48 -1.30 -1.83
N ARG A 29 -18.58 -1.62 -1.14
CA ARG A 29 -19.36 -0.66 -0.34
C ARG A 29 -19.42 -1.02 1.14
N THR A 30 -19.32 -2.32 1.44
CA THR A 30 -19.41 -2.90 2.78
C THR A 30 -18.20 -3.78 3.08
N ASP A 31 -18.00 -4.13 4.36
CA ASP A 31 -16.89 -5.03 4.73
C ASP A 31 -17.12 -6.45 4.17
N ALA A 32 -18.38 -6.85 3.95
CA ALA A 32 -18.70 -8.10 3.26
C ALA A 32 -18.24 -8.09 1.80
N ASP A 33 -18.28 -6.95 1.13
CA ASP A 33 -17.75 -6.82 -0.24
C ASP A 33 -16.22 -6.94 -0.25
N VAL A 34 -15.53 -6.52 0.81
CA VAL A 34 -14.08 -6.75 0.95
C VAL A 34 -13.78 -8.24 1.05
N GLU A 35 -14.53 -8.97 1.89
CA GLU A 35 -14.37 -10.42 1.99
C GLU A 35 -14.72 -11.13 0.67
N TYR A 36 -15.76 -10.68 -0.03
CA TYR A 36 -16.11 -11.21 -1.35
C TYR A 36 -15.01 -10.93 -2.38
N TRP A 37 -14.44 -9.73 -2.40
CA TRP A 37 -13.36 -9.36 -3.32
C TRP A 37 -12.17 -10.32 -3.21
N LYS A 38 -11.82 -10.77 -1.98
CA LYS A 38 -10.74 -11.74 -1.75
C LYS A 38 -10.97 -13.08 -2.46
N THR A 39 -12.21 -13.42 -2.81
CA THR A 39 -12.57 -14.66 -3.51
C THR A 39 -12.48 -14.54 -5.04
N THR A 40 -12.36 -13.32 -5.57
CA THR A 40 -12.32 -13.06 -7.01
C THR A 40 -10.99 -13.50 -7.64
N GLN A 41 -11.02 -13.81 -8.94
CA GLN A 41 -9.79 -14.13 -9.66
C GLN A 41 -8.82 -12.94 -9.71
N GLY A 42 -9.34 -11.72 -9.88
CA GLY A 42 -8.51 -10.50 -9.90
C GLY A 42 -7.70 -10.29 -8.62
N TYR A 43 -8.27 -10.59 -7.45
CA TYR A 43 -7.54 -10.53 -6.17
C TYR A 43 -6.40 -11.56 -6.12
N GLN A 44 -6.66 -12.79 -6.57
CA GLN A 44 -5.65 -13.86 -6.62
C GLN A 44 -4.51 -13.52 -7.59
N ASP A 45 -4.85 -12.99 -8.77
CA ASP A 45 -3.86 -12.53 -9.76
C ASP A 45 -3.00 -11.41 -9.20
N TYR A 46 -3.61 -10.46 -8.48
CA TYR A 46 -2.89 -9.36 -7.85
C TYR A 46 -1.90 -9.85 -6.80
N GLY A 47 -2.32 -10.77 -5.92
CA GLY A 47 -1.43 -11.38 -4.94
C GLY A 47 -0.29 -12.17 -5.59
N LEU A 48 -0.55 -12.89 -6.69
CA LEU A 48 0.50 -13.57 -7.46
C LEU A 48 1.45 -12.57 -8.13
N PHE A 49 0.93 -11.54 -8.76
CA PHE A 49 1.70 -10.50 -9.44
C PHE A 49 2.66 -9.80 -8.48
N LEU A 50 2.20 -9.36 -7.31
CA LEU A 50 3.08 -8.73 -6.32
C LEU A 50 4.20 -9.67 -5.84
N ARG A 51 3.90 -10.96 -5.65
CA ARG A 51 4.92 -11.96 -5.30
C ARG A 51 5.95 -12.15 -6.41
N ARG A 52 5.52 -12.19 -7.67
CA ARG A 52 6.42 -12.28 -8.83
C ARG A 52 7.32 -11.06 -8.95
N LEU A 53 6.76 -9.85 -8.83
CA LEU A 53 7.53 -8.61 -8.82
C LEU A 53 8.54 -8.57 -7.67
N SER A 54 8.12 -8.98 -6.48
CA SER A 54 9.01 -9.10 -5.31
C SER A 54 10.15 -10.09 -5.57
N GLU A 55 9.89 -11.22 -6.21
CA GLU A 55 10.92 -12.21 -6.54
C GLU A 55 11.90 -11.71 -7.60
N ALA A 56 11.41 -10.98 -8.61
CA ALA A 56 12.22 -10.47 -9.72
C ALA A 56 13.35 -9.51 -9.29
N VAL A 57 13.21 -8.86 -8.13
CA VAL A 57 14.15 -7.88 -7.59
C VAL A 57 15.04 -8.39 -6.46
N VAL A 58 14.95 -9.67 -6.08
CA VAL A 58 15.80 -10.23 -5.01
C VAL A 58 17.28 -10.11 -5.38
N GLY A 59 18.07 -9.49 -4.50
CA GLY A 59 19.50 -9.24 -4.74
C GLY A 59 19.79 -8.28 -5.90
N ARG A 60 18.82 -7.46 -6.32
CA ARG A 60 18.98 -6.44 -7.36
C ARG A 60 18.88 -5.06 -6.74
N PHE A 61 19.78 -4.15 -7.09
CA PHE A 61 19.91 -2.84 -6.45
C PHE A 61 19.94 -1.71 -7.49
N LEU A 62 19.68 -0.49 -7.02
CA LEU A 62 19.81 0.75 -7.76
C LEU A 62 21.22 1.34 -7.60
N PRO A 63 21.72 2.13 -8.58
CA PRO A 63 21.18 2.25 -9.93
C PRO A 63 21.34 0.93 -10.70
N CYS A 64 20.36 0.61 -11.55
CA CYS A 64 20.42 -0.55 -12.45
C CYS A 64 20.65 -0.08 -13.90
N PRO A 65 21.07 -0.99 -14.81
CA PRO A 65 21.16 -0.67 -16.24
C PRO A 65 19.81 -0.17 -16.79
N ASP A 66 19.87 0.68 -17.82
CA ASP A 66 18.69 1.24 -18.48
C ASP A 66 17.68 0.14 -18.89
N PRO A 67 16.37 0.42 -18.80
CA PRO A 67 15.35 -0.55 -19.18
C PRO A 67 15.47 -0.89 -20.66
N GLN A 68 15.25 -2.16 -20.99
CA GLN A 68 15.31 -2.67 -22.36
C GLN A 68 13.92 -3.07 -22.88
N ASP A 69 12.94 -3.30 -22.00
CA ASP A 69 11.57 -3.64 -22.38
C ASP A 69 10.82 -2.39 -22.85
N GLU A 70 10.37 -2.40 -24.10
CA GLU A 70 9.65 -1.28 -24.74
C GLU A 70 8.37 -0.89 -23.99
N GLY A 71 7.67 -1.86 -23.38
CA GLY A 71 6.48 -1.60 -22.59
C GLY A 71 6.81 -0.81 -21.31
N ASN A 72 7.88 -1.19 -20.61
CA ASN A 72 8.39 -0.46 -19.45
C ASN A 72 8.87 0.95 -19.83
N ILE A 73 9.60 1.09 -20.95
CA ILE A 73 10.03 2.39 -21.48
C ILE A 73 8.82 3.28 -21.79
N ALA A 74 7.80 2.74 -22.43
CA ALA A 74 6.59 3.47 -22.77
C ALA A 74 5.82 3.92 -21.50
N MET A 75 5.75 3.07 -20.46
CA MET A 75 5.19 3.45 -19.16
C MET A 75 5.97 4.58 -18.49
N ILE A 76 7.30 4.57 -18.55
CA ILE A 76 8.13 5.66 -18.01
C ILE A 76 7.82 6.98 -18.74
N ARG A 77 7.73 6.96 -20.07
CA ARG A 77 7.37 8.15 -20.87
C ARG A 77 5.98 8.70 -20.53
N LEU A 78 5.02 7.82 -20.27
CA LEU A 78 3.69 8.23 -19.80
C LEU A 78 3.81 8.95 -18.45
N LEU A 79 4.57 8.39 -17.50
CA LEU A 79 4.80 9.03 -16.20
C LEU A 79 5.55 10.36 -16.32
N ASP A 80 6.51 10.48 -17.24
CA ASP A 80 7.20 11.74 -17.54
C ASP A 80 6.27 12.81 -18.09
N THR A 81 5.28 12.42 -18.90
CA THR A 81 4.24 13.33 -19.39
C THR A 81 3.36 13.84 -18.24
N LEU A 82 2.99 12.97 -17.31
CA LEU A 82 2.21 13.36 -16.13
C LEU A 82 2.98 14.29 -15.20
N ASP A 83 4.29 14.06 -15.08
CA ASP A 83 5.22 14.87 -14.29
C ASP A 83 5.40 16.27 -14.89
N SER A 84 5.52 16.40 -16.22
CA SER A 84 5.65 17.71 -16.87
C SER A 84 4.42 18.58 -16.66
N TRP A 85 3.24 17.98 -16.47
CA TRP A 85 2.03 18.73 -16.16
C TRP A 85 2.06 19.40 -14.78
N ILE A 86 2.95 18.98 -13.87
CA ILE A 86 3.16 19.66 -12.59
C ILE A 86 3.75 21.06 -12.83
N ASP A 87 4.71 21.18 -13.76
CA ASP A 87 5.31 22.47 -14.13
C ASP A 87 4.31 23.36 -14.87
N GLU A 88 3.46 22.76 -15.71
CA GLU A 88 2.40 23.48 -16.44
C GLU A 88 1.25 23.96 -15.53
N ILE A 89 1.09 23.35 -14.35
CA ILE A 89 -0.01 23.61 -13.42
C ILE A 89 0.58 23.99 -12.04
N PRO A 90 1.23 25.16 -11.92
CA PRO A 90 1.89 25.56 -10.69
C PRO A 90 0.88 25.71 -9.52
N PRO A 91 1.32 25.53 -8.27
CA PRO A 91 0.46 25.65 -7.10
C PRO A 91 -0.15 27.06 -7.01
N LEU A 92 -1.46 27.13 -6.75
CA LEU A 92 -2.15 28.40 -6.60
C LEU A 92 -1.74 29.08 -5.29
N PRO A 93 -1.60 30.42 -5.26
CA PRO A 93 -1.39 31.16 -4.02
C PRO A 93 -2.66 31.06 -3.16
N THR A 94 -2.62 30.23 -2.12
CA THR A 94 -3.75 29.99 -1.21
C THR A 94 -3.30 30.10 0.25
N PRO A 95 -4.13 30.66 1.16
CA PRO A 95 -3.86 30.63 2.59
C PRO A 95 -4.03 29.22 3.20
N GLN A 96 -4.53 28.25 2.43
CA GLN A 96 -4.70 26.87 2.88
C GLN A 96 -3.35 26.23 3.19
N ARG A 97 -3.28 25.55 4.34
CA ARG A 97 -2.06 24.87 4.81
C ARG A 97 -1.85 23.54 4.10
N PHE A 98 -2.94 22.82 3.84
CA PHE A 98 -2.97 21.51 3.18
C PHE A 98 -3.91 21.57 1.97
N GLY A 99 -3.63 20.74 0.97
CA GLY A 99 -4.40 20.61 -0.26
C GLY A 99 -4.38 21.88 -1.11
N ASN A 100 -3.50 21.94 -2.11
CA ASN A 100 -3.52 23.01 -3.10
C ASN A 100 -4.58 22.75 -4.17
N LEU A 101 -5.45 23.73 -4.40
CA LEU A 101 -6.53 23.64 -5.40
C LEU A 101 -6.02 23.39 -6.84
N ALA A 102 -4.77 23.70 -7.17
CA ALA A 102 -4.15 23.37 -8.45
C ALA A 102 -4.17 21.85 -8.74
N PHE A 103 -4.14 21.00 -7.70
CA PHE A 103 -4.22 19.56 -7.85
C PHE A 103 -5.54 19.10 -8.49
N ARG A 104 -6.64 19.86 -8.29
CA ARG A 104 -7.91 19.58 -8.99
C ARG A 104 -7.77 19.75 -10.49
N THR A 105 -7.04 20.78 -10.91
CA THR A 105 -6.76 21.03 -12.33
C THR A 105 -5.89 19.92 -12.90
N TRP A 106 -4.82 19.54 -12.20
CA TRP A 106 -3.94 18.44 -12.61
C TRP A 106 -4.70 17.12 -12.71
N GLY A 107 -5.44 16.74 -11.67
CA GLY A 107 -6.22 15.50 -11.64
C GLY A 107 -7.32 15.45 -12.70
N LYS A 108 -8.04 16.57 -12.92
CA LYS A 108 -9.03 16.65 -14.00
C LYS A 108 -8.39 16.45 -15.39
N ARG A 109 -7.16 16.95 -15.60
CA ARG A 109 -6.43 16.73 -16.85
C ARG A 109 -6.05 15.25 -17.01
N VAL A 110 -5.62 14.57 -15.95
CA VAL A 110 -5.40 13.12 -15.97
C VAL A 110 -6.68 12.38 -16.34
N GLU A 111 -7.80 12.70 -15.71
CA GLU A 111 -9.10 12.08 -16.01
C GLU A 111 -9.52 12.28 -17.47
N SER A 112 -9.38 13.49 -18.02
CA SER A 112 -9.79 13.78 -19.40
C SER A 112 -8.84 13.21 -20.45
N GLU A 113 -7.54 13.19 -20.18
CA GLU A 113 -6.51 12.74 -21.12
C GLU A 113 -6.16 11.25 -20.96
N ALA A 114 -6.66 10.55 -19.94
CA ALA A 114 -6.38 9.13 -19.73
C ALA A 114 -6.62 8.26 -20.98
N PRO A 115 -7.72 8.42 -21.75
CA PRO A 115 -7.89 7.67 -23.00
C PRO A 115 -6.80 7.96 -24.03
N SER A 116 -6.41 9.22 -24.21
CA SER A 116 -5.36 9.64 -25.15
C SER A 116 -3.98 9.13 -24.73
N LEU A 117 -3.66 9.23 -23.43
CA LEU A 117 -2.42 8.70 -22.85
C LEU A 117 -2.30 7.19 -23.08
N LEU A 118 -3.38 6.45 -22.84
CA LEU A 118 -3.42 5.01 -23.06
C LEU A 118 -3.39 4.64 -24.55
N ALA A 119 -4.03 5.42 -25.43
CA ALA A 119 -3.95 5.21 -26.87
C ALA A 119 -2.52 5.39 -27.42
N ASN A 120 -1.76 6.34 -26.85
CA ASN A 120 -0.36 6.57 -27.20
C ASN A 120 0.58 5.51 -26.59
N LEU A 121 0.23 4.97 -25.42
CA LEU A 121 0.97 3.89 -24.77
C LEU A 121 0.80 2.55 -25.50
N LEU A 122 -0.43 2.23 -25.89
CA LEU A 122 -0.83 0.90 -26.36
C LEU A 122 -0.77 0.78 -27.89
N SER A 123 -0.45 -0.42 -28.37
CA SER A 123 -0.66 -0.77 -29.77
C SER A 123 -2.15 -0.72 -30.14
N SER A 124 -2.46 -0.42 -31.40
CA SER A 124 -3.85 -0.32 -31.88
C SER A 124 -4.70 -1.56 -31.62
N SER A 125 -4.09 -2.74 -31.59
CA SER A 125 -4.75 -4.01 -31.24
C SER A 125 -5.29 -4.05 -29.80
N LEU A 126 -4.74 -3.25 -28.89
CA LEU A 126 -5.13 -3.18 -27.48
C LEU A 126 -6.02 -1.97 -27.16
N HIS A 127 -6.29 -1.09 -28.13
CA HIS A 127 -7.17 0.07 -27.94
C HIS A 127 -8.56 -0.28 -27.39
N PRO A 128 -9.19 -1.44 -27.72
CA PRO A 128 -10.45 -1.82 -27.08
C PRO A 128 -10.37 -1.99 -25.55
N ALA A 129 -9.17 -2.17 -24.98
CA ALA A 129 -8.99 -2.25 -23.52
C ALA A 129 -8.94 -0.87 -22.82
N ILE A 130 -8.84 0.24 -23.56
CA ILE A 130 -8.70 1.59 -22.98
C ILE A 130 -9.79 1.91 -21.96
N PRO A 131 -11.10 1.65 -22.21
CA PRO A 131 -12.15 1.90 -21.22
C PRO A 131 -11.98 1.11 -19.92
N PHE A 132 -11.28 -0.03 -19.96
CA PHE A 132 -11.00 -0.87 -18.81
C PHE A 132 -9.73 -0.47 -18.06
N LEU A 133 -8.84 0.31 -18.68
CA LEU A 133 -7.57 0.74 -18.10
C LEU A 133 -7.63 2.18 -17.56
N ALA A 134 -8.38 3.05 -18.24
CA ALA A 134 -8.48 4.47 -17.89
C ALA A 134 -8.92 4.73 -16.44
N PRO A 135 -9.89 3.99 -15.85
CA PRO A 135 -10.27 4.18 -14.45
C PRO A 135 -9.10 3.95 -13.49
N TYR A 136 -8.29 2.92 -13.68
CA TYR A 136 -7.14 2.65 -12.82
C TYR A 136 -6.06 3.73 -12.94
N LEU A 137 -5.80 4.21 -14.17
CA LEU A 137 -4.85 5.31 -14.39
C LEU A 137 -5.32 6.59 -13.68
N ALA A 138 -6.60 6.94 -13.82
CA ALA A 138 -7.17 8.13 -13.19
C ALA A 138 -7.12 8.08 -11.65
N THR A 139 -7.31 6.90 -11.04
CA THR A 139 -7.30 6.75 -9.58
C THR A 139 -5.89 6.52 -8.98
N SER A 140 -4.84 6.43 -9.79
CA SER A 140 -3.49 6.05 -9.34
C SER A 140 -2.72 7.13 -8.57
N PHE A 141 -3.13 8.40 -8.65
CA PHE A 141 -2.28 9.54 -8.27
C PHE A 141 -2.87 10.42 -7.15
N GLY A 142 -3.95 10.00 -6.51
CA GLY A 142 -4.63 10.74 -5.45
C GLY A 142 -6.08 11.08 -5.79
N SER A 143 -6.80 11.68 -4.84
CA SER A 143 -8.17 12.17 -5.06
C SER A 143 -8.15 13.67 -5.35
N PRO A 144 -8.55 14.14 -6.54
CA PRO A 144 -8.59 15.58 -6.83
C PRO A 144 -9.59 16.31 -5.92
N VAL A 145 -10.71 15.66 -5.58
CA VAL A 145 -11.76 16.24 -4.73
C VAL A 145 -11.25 16.47 -3.31
N ARG A 146 -10.65 15.43 -2.70
CA ARG A 146 -10.15 15.47 -1.32
C ARG A 146 -8.75 16.06 -1.20
N MET A 147 -8.02 16.14 -2.31
CA MET A 147 -6.61 16.55 -2.39
C MET A 147 -5.72 15.71 -1.48
N ASP A 148 -5.98 14.40 -1.46
CA ASP A 148 -5.25 13.43 -0.66
C ASP A 148 -4.61 12.33 -1.53
N TYR A 149 -3.63 11.64 -0.96
CA TYR A 149 -3.01 10.44 -1.52
C TYR A 149 -2.79 9.40 -0.42
N GLY A 150 -2.73 8.12 -0.77
CA GLY A 150 -2.50 7.03 0.16
C GLY A 150 -2.46 5.68 -0.54
N THR A 151 -2.35 4.61 0.25
CA THR A 151 -2.09 3.26 -0.26
C THR A 151 -3.15 2.71 -1.22
N GLY A 152 -4.41 3.17 -1.16
CA GLY A 152 -5.43 2.79 -2.15
C GLY A 152 -5.15 3.30 -3.57
N HIS A 153 -4.47 4.45 -3.68
CA HIS A 153 -4.01 5.00 -4.96
C HIS A 153 -2.79 4.21 -5.48
N GLU A 154 -1.87 3.84 -4.58
CA GLU A 154 -0.76 2.93 -4.90
C GLU A 154 -1.26 1.56 -5.39
N VAL A 155 -2.30 1.01 -4.74
CA VAL A 155 -2.97 -0.23 -5.19
C VAL A 155 -3.55 -0.03 -6.60
N SER A 156 -4.23 1.09 -6.87
CA SER A 156 -4.78 1.37 -8.20
C SER A 156 -3.71 1.38 -9.29
N PHE A 157 -2.54 1.97 -9.02
CA PHE A 157 -1.42 1.93 -9.95
C PHE A 157 -0.89 0.51 -10.16
N ALA A 158 -0.70 -0.25 -9.08
CA ALA A 158 -0.26 -1.64 -9.20
C ALA A 158 -1.28 -2.52 -9.94
N LEU A 159 -2.59 -2.25 -9.82
CA LEU A 159 -3.63 -2.93 -10.60
C LEU A 159 -3.62 -2.51 -12.07
N LEU A 160 -3.32 -1.25 -12.41
CA LEU A 160 -3.07 -0.84 -13.79
C LEU A 160 -1.93 -1.67 -14.40
N LEU A 161 -0.81 -1.79 -13.69
CA LEU A 161 0.34 -2.59 -14.14
C LEU A 161 -0.02 -4.07 -14.28
N LEU A 162 -0.79 -4.62 -13.36
CA LEU A 162 -1.34 -5.98 -13.47
C LEU A 162 -2.17 -6.12 -14.75
N CYS A 163 -3.14 -5.23 -15.00
CA CYS A 163 -4.01 -5.29 -16.17
C CYS A 163 -3.19 -5.26 -17.47
N LEU A 164 -2.21 -4.36 -17.57
CA LEU A 164 -1.29 -4.29 -18.71
C LEU A 164 -0.48 -5.60 -18.89
N THR A 165 -0.10 -6.25 -17.79
CA THR A 165 0.60 -7.55 -17.80
C THR A 165 -0.34 -8.69 -18.23
N LEU A 166 -1.58 -8.71 -17.75
CA LEU A 166 -2.60 -9.70 -18.13
C LEU A 166 -2.94 -9.62 -19.63
N LEU A 167 -2.94 -8.41 -20.19
CA LEU A 167 -3.11 -8.16 -21.63
C LEU A 167 -1.87 -8.46 -22.48
N ARG A 168 -0.72 -8.78 -21.84
CA ARG A 168 0.59 -8.99 -22.48
C ARG A 168 1.16 -7.76 -23.19
N PHE A 169 0.74 -6.56 -22.76
CA PHE A 169 1.48 -5.34 -23.09
C PHE A 169 2.81 -5.33 -22.35
N LEU A 170 2.78 -5.54 -21.03
CA LEU A 170 3.97 -5.81 -20.22
C LEU A 170 4.22 -7.32 -20.18
N GLN A 171 5.47 -7.74 -20.43
CA GLN A 171 5.80 -9.16 -20.46
C GLN A 171 5.94 -9.73 -19.03
N PRO A 172 5.24 -10.82 -18.67
CA PRO A 172 5.34 -11.46 -17.35
C PRO A 172 6.61 -12.34 -17.25
N GLU A 173 7.76 -11.75 -17.58
CA GLU A 173 9.06 -12.40 -17.54
C GLU A 173 9.94 -11.76 -16.45
N PRO A 174 10.79 -12.52 -15.74
CA PRO A 174 11.57 -11.98 -14.62
C PRO A 174 12.46 -10.78 -14.95
N ALA A 175 12.88 -10.61 -16.20
CA ALA A 175 13.64 -9.44 -16.64
C ALA A 175 12.75 -8.19 -16.75
N SER A 176 11.62 -8.29 -17.45
CA SER A 176 10.65 -7.19 -17.60
C SER A 176 9.97 -6.86 -16.26
N GLU A 177 9.61 -7.86 -15.44
CA GLU A 177 9.08 -7.66 -14.08
C GLU A 177 10.07 -6.92 -13.17
N ARG A 178 11.37 -7.16 -13.33
CA ARG A 178 12.41 -6.41 -12.60
C ARG A 178 12.48 -4.96 -13.03
N GLU A 179 12.43 -4.68 -14.33
CA GLU A 179 12.40 -3.32 -14.86
C GLU A 179 11.14 -2.56 -14.42
N LEU A 180 10.01 -3.25 -14.36
CA LEU A 180 8.74 -2.70 -13.88
C LEU A 180 8.87 -2.19 -12.43
N VAL A 181 9.60 -2.90 -11.57
CA VAL A 181 9.85 -2.44 -10.19
C VAL A 181 10.96 -1.39 -10.12
N LEU A 182 12.12 -1.66 -10.72
CA LEU A 182 13.31 -0.82 -10.53
C LEU A 182 13.31 0.46 -11.37
N HIS A 183 12.49 0.54 -12.40
CA HIS A 183 12.34 1.75 -13.23
C HIS A 183 10.93 2.34 -13.14
N VAL A 184 9.89 1.61 -13.57
CA VAL A 184 8.52 2.16 -13.66
C VAL A 184 7.99 2.52 -12.28
N PHE A 185 8.08 1.62 -11.30
CA PHE A 185 7.59 1.88 -9.95
C PHE A 185 8.44 2.92 -9.21
N VAL A 186 9.76 2.94 -9.41
CA VAL A 186 10.64 4.02 -8.89
C VAL A 186 10.25 5.38 -9.47
N ARG A 187 9.95 5.45 -10.78
CA ARG A 187 9.49 6.69 -11.42
C ARG A 187 8.12 7.13 -10.90
N TYR A 188 7.22 6.18 -10.67
CA TYR A 188 5.92 6.41 -10.04
C TYR A 188 6.06 7.01 -8.64
N LEU A 189 6.91 6.44 -7.77
CA LEU A 189 7.16 6.98 -6.43
C LEU A 189 7.63 8.43 -6.49
N ARG A 190 8.59 8.74 -7.38
CA ARG A 190 9.10 10.10 -7.55
C ARG A 190 8.01 11.09 -8.01
N LEU A 191 7.18 10.69 -8.97
CA LEU A 191 6.03 11.48 -9.40
C LEU A 191 5.07 11.75 -8.22
N CYS A 192 4.73 10.70 -7.46
CA CYS A 192 3.85 10.84 -6.30
C CYS A 192 4.44 11.76 -5.21
N TRP A 193 5.73 11.64 -4.90
CA TRP A 193 6.40 12.54 -3.97
C TRP A 193 6.40 13.99 -4.43
N GLN A 194 6.58 14.22 -5.74
CA GLN A 194 6.51 15.56 -6.32
C GLN A 194 5.09 16.12 -6.24
N LEU A 195 4.06 15.33 -6.53
CA LEU A 195 2.66 15.72 -6.35
C LEU A 195 2.35 16.07 -4.88
N GLN A 196 2.81 15.22 -3.95
CA GLN A 196 2.65 15.43 -2.50
C GLN A 196 3.31 16.75 -2.06
N ASP A 197 4.53 17.03 -2.50
CA ASP A 197 5.27 18.23 -2.09
C ASP A 197 4.71 19.51 -2.74
N VAL A 198 4.51 19.50 -4.06
CA VAL A 198 4.07 20.67 -4.82
C VAL A 198 2.65 21.07 -4.45
N TYR A 199 1.75 20.09 -4.36
CA TYR A 199 0.35 20.35 -4.06
C TYR A 199 -0.03 20.16 -2.59
N ARG A 200 0.92 19.81 -1.71
CA ARG A 200 0.71 19.64 -0.27
C ARG A 200 -0.45 18.71 0.04
N LEU A 201 -0.45 17.55 -0.62
CA LEU A 201 -1.55 16.59 -0.51
C LEU A 201 -1.72 16.13 0.94
N GLU A 202 -2.97 15.84 1.31
CA GLU A 202 -3.32 15.25 2.59
C GLU A 202 -3.13 13.73 2.62
N LEU A 203 -3.05 13.17 3.82
CA LEU A 203 -2.97 11.74 4.06
C LEU A 203 -4.35 11.09 3.87
N ALA A 204 -4.49 10.19 2.89
CA ALA A 204 -5.72 9.43 2.70
C ALA A 204 -5.76 8.22 3.63
N GLY A 205 -6.78 8.14 4.49
CA GLY A 205 -7.03 6.94 5.30
C GLY A 205 -6.00 6.67 6.40
N SER A 206 -5.36 7.71 6.96
CA SER A 206 -4.27 7.55 7.92
C SER A 206 -4.65 6.70 9.14
N HIS A 207 -3.84 5.66 9.44
CA HIS A 207 -3.83 4.97 10.73
C HIS A 207 -3.07 5.77 11.82
N GLY A 208 -2.67 7.02 11.52
CA GLY A 208 -1.76 7.80 12.34
C GLY A 208 -0.41 7.09 12.50
N VAL A 209 0.17 7.18 13.70
CA VAL A 209 1.46 6.58 14.07
C VAL A 209 1.46 5.04 13.99
N TRP A 210 0.29 4.41 13.82
CA TRP A 210 0.12 2.96 13.73
C TRP A 210 0.18 2.41 12.30
N GLY A 211 0.18 3.28 11.28
CA GLY A 211 0.46 2.88 9.90
C GLY A 211 1.93 2.53 9.71
N LEU A 212 2.24 1.77 8.65
CA LEU A 212 3.63 1.53 8.26
C LEU A 212 4.30 2.84 7.82
N ASP A 213 3.57 3.60 7.00
CA ASP A 213 3.96 4.83 6.35
C ASP A 213 2.69 5.65 6.05
N ASP A 214 2.88 6.93 5.79
CA ASP A 214 1.83 7.91 5.54
C ASP A 214 1.14 7.71 4.19
N TYR A 215 1.89 7.31 3.16
CA TYR A 215 1.44 7.31 1.77
C TYR A 215 1.64 5.97 1.06
N HIS A 216 2.73 5.24 1.36
CA HIS A 216 3.22 4.16 0.50
C HIS A 216 3.49 2.86 1.27
N PHE A 217 3.27 1.72 0.63
CA PHE A 217 3.53 0.41 1.23
C PHE A 217 4.40 -0.48 0.32
N LEU A 218 4.09 -0.54 -0.98
CA LEU A 218 4.73 -1.46 -1.91
C LEU A 218 6.25 -1.23 -2.05
N GLY A 219 6.72 0.01 -1.90
CA GLY A 219 8.15 0.33 -1.85
C GLY A 219 8.91 -0.43 -0.75
N TYR A 220 8.29 -0.64 0.41
CA TYR A 220 8.87 -1.44 1.50
C TYR A 220 8.85 -2.94 1.20
N ILE A 221 7.82 -3.45 0.52
CA ILE A 221 7.78 -4.86 0.09
C ILE A 221 8.91 -5.13 -0.90
N PHE A 222 9.00 -4.34 -1.97
CA PHE A 222 10.03 -4.52 -2.99
C PHE A 222 11.44 -4.25 -2.44
N GLY A 223 11.60 -3.21 -1.63
CA GLY A 223 12.87 -2.89 -0.99
C GLY A 223 13.38 -3.98 -0.03
N SER A 224 12.48 -4.56 0.77
CA SER A 224 12.84 -5.70 1.63
C SER A 224 13.15 -6.96 0.82
N ALA A 225 12.55 -7.12 -0.36
CA ALA A 225 12.85 -8.23 -1.27
C ALA A 225 14.26 -8.14 -1.87
N GLN A 226 14.67 -6.94 -2.31
CA GLN A 226 16.03 -6.67 -2.77
C GLN A 226 17.10 -7.06 -1.72
N LEU A 227 16.79 -6.87 -0.43
CA LEU A 227 17.66 -7.19 0.72
C LEU A 227 17.45 -8.60 1.30
N ARG A 228 16.55 -9.41 0.74
CA ARG A 228 15.97 -10.59 1.39
C ARG A 228 16.97 -11.68 1.75
N ASP A 229 17.89 -11.97 0.83
CA ASP A 229 18.75 -13.16 0.86
C ASP A 229 20.20 -12.83 1.28
N GLN A 230 20.47 -11.57 1.61
CA GLN A 230 21.77 -11.12 2.14
C GLN A 230 21.74 -10.99 3.66
N SER A 231 22.91 -11.06 4.30
CA SER A 231 23.08 -10.93 5.76
C SER A 231 24.04 -9.82 6.19
N GLU A 232 24.63 -9.09 5.26
CA GLU A 232 25.62 -8.04 5.54
C GLU A 232 24.96 -6.79 6.14
N ILE A 233 23.78 -6.44 5.63
CA ILE A 233 23.01 -5.29 6.05
C ILE A 233 21.91 -5.77 7.01
N PRO A 234 22.03 -5.53 8.33
CA PRO A 234 20.98 -5.89 9.28
C PRO A 234 19.75 -4.99 9.09
N VAL A 235 18.58 -5.46 9.52
CA VAL A 235 17.33 -4.68 9.43
C VAL A 235 17.42 -3.38 10.24
N SER A 236 18.10 -3.41 11.39
CA SER A 236 18.32 -2.25 12.25
C SER A 236 19.13 -1.12 11.59
N SER A 237 19.82 -1.39 10.47
CA SER A 237 20.57 -0.37 9.72
C SER A 237 19.71 0.83 9.33
N ILE A 238 18.40 0.64 9.12
CA ILE A 238 17.48 1.73 8.75
C ILE A 238 17.38 2.83 9.81
N LEU A 239 17.81 2.57 11.05
CA LEU A 239 17.83 3.55 12.15
C LEU A 239 19.06 4.45 12.13
N HIS A 240 19.98 4.24 11.18
CA HIS A 240 21.26 4.95 11.09
C HIS A 240 21.41 5.69 9.75
N PRO A 241 20.61 6.75 9.50
CA PRO A 241 20.76 7.57 8.30
C PRO A 241 22.11 8.33 8.30
N PRO A 242 22.64 8.73 7.12
CA PRO A 242 22.04 8.57 5.80
C PRO A 242 22.18 7.15 5.24
N LEU A 243 21.11 6.67 4.59
CA LEU A 243 21.10 5.39 3.90
C LEU A 243 21.41 5.59 2.42
N PRO A 244 22.15 4.66 1.78
CA PRO A 244 22.42 4.76 0.35
C PRO A 244 21.12 4.61 -0.46
N PRO A 245 20.93 5.38 -1.56
CA PRO A 245 19.74 5.30 -2.40
C PRO A 245 19.79 4.09 -3.36
N THR A 246 20.26 2.94 -2.89
CA THR A 246 20.49 1.72 -3.67
C THR A 246 19.31 0.75 -3.59
N ASN A 247 18.29 1.05 -2.80
CA ASN A 247 17.20 0.15 -2.47
C ASN A 247 15.90 0.92 -2.20
N LEU A 248 14.75 0.38 -2.63
CA LEU A 248 13.46 1.05 -2.45
C LEU A 248 13.11 1.27 -0.98
N TYR A 249 13.47 0.36 -0.07
CA TYR A 249 13.24 0.50 1.37
C TYR A 249 14.00 1.71 1.91
N PHE A 250 15.28 1.84 1.54
CA PHE A 250 16.12 2.95 1.99
C PHE A 250 15.66 4.28 1.42
N MET A 251 15.22 4.30 0.15
CA MET A 251 14.62 5.50 -0.44
C MET A 251 13.39 5.96 0.34
N GLN A 252 12.51 5.04 0.73
CA GLN A 252 11.32 5.35 1.53
C GLN A 252 11.68 5.87 2.93
N ILE A 253 12.67 5.26 3.60
CA ILE A 253 13.15 5.73 4.91
C ILE A 253 13.78 7.12 4.82
N MET A 254 14.60 7.37 3.79
CA MET A 254 15.17 8.69 3.57
C MET A 254 14.09 9.73 3.27
N ARG A 255 13.04 9.36 2.51
CA ARG A 255 11.88 10.22 2.28
C ARG A 255 11.17 10.59 3.59
N ILE A 256 11.00 9.65 4.53
CA ILE A 256 10.45 9.96 5.85
C ILE A 256 11.31 11.02 6.57
N HIS A 257 12.64 10.88 6.55
CA HIS A 257 13.54 11.82 7.21
C HIS A 257 13.54 13.23 6.58
N GLU A 258 13.17 13.34 5.30
CA GLU A 258 12.98 14.63 4.63
C GLU A 258 11.73 15.36 5.11
N VAL A 259 10.63 14.63 5.37
CA VAL A 259 9.31 15.23 5.60
C VAL A 259 8.84 15.19 7.06
N LYS A 260 9.39 14.29 7.88
CA LYS A 260 9.08 14.16 9.31
C LYS A 260 10.29 14.54 10.16
N HIS A 261 10.01 15.18 11.29
CA HIS A 261 11.03 15.65 12.22
C HIS A 261 10.76 15.14 13.64
N GLY A 262 11.83 14.96 14.39
CA GLY A 262 11.80 14.38 15.73
C GLY A 262 12.35 12.95 15.76
N PRO A 263 12.29 12.28 16.91
CA PRO A 263 12.76 10.90 17.04
C PRO A 263 11.96 9.93 16.16
N PHE A 264 12.66 9.09 15.40
CA PHE A 264 12.04 8.18 14.43
C PHE A 264 10.97 7.26 15.04
N HIS A 265 11.19 6.79 16.27
CA HIS A 265 10.25 5.92 16.98
C HIS A 265 8.92 6.62 17.35
N GLU A 266 8.88 7.94 17.42
CA GLU A 266 7.66 8.70 17.75
C GLU A 266 6.75 8.87 16.52
N HIS A 267 7.33 9.08 15.34
CA HIS A 267 6.55 9.37 14.13
C HIS A 267 6.45 8.19 13.14
N SER A 268 7.27 7.15 13.33
CA SER A 268 7.35 5.96 12.47
C SER A 268 7.50 4.68 13.31
N SER A 269 6.64 4.54 14.32
CA SER A 269 6.72 3.50 15.35
C SER A 269 6.72 2.06 14.82
N GLN A 270 5.96 1.77 13.76
CA GLN A 270 5.91 0.44 13.14
C GLN A 270 7.23 0.09 12.46
N LEU A 271 7.79 1.00 11.66
CA LEU A 271 9.09 0.82 11.04
C LEU A 271 10.19 0.65 12.09
N TYR A 272 10.13 1.43 13.18
CA TYR A 272 11.05 1.28 14.32
C TYR A 272 10.92 -0.11 14.99
N SER A 273 9.70 -0.58 15.19
CA SER A 273 9.42 -1.91 15.78
C SER A 273 9.93 -3.04 14.89
N ILE A 274 9.79 -2.90 13.56
CA ILE A 274 10.35 -3.84 12.60
C ILE A 274 11.89 -3.83 12.68
N ALA A 275 12.51 -2.64 12.70
CA ALA A 275 13.96 -2.47 12.74
C ALA A 275 14.61 -3.07 13.98
N THR A 276 13.93 -2.98 15.12
CA THR A 276 14.44 -3.44 16.42
C THR A 276 14.06 -4.89 16.72
N GLY A 277 12.92 -5.36 16.23
CA GLY A 277 12.37 -6.68 16.57
C GLY A 277 12.60 -7.78 15.53
N VAL A 278 12.89 -7.44 14.27
CA VAL A 278 12.99 -8.43 13.18
C VAL A 278 14.45 -8.61 12.75
N ILE A 279 14.92 -9.86 12.82
CA ILE A 279 16.34 -10.19 12.63
C ILE A 279 16.76 -10.20 11.15
N SER A 280 15.89 -10.65 10.23
CA SER A 280 16.26 -10.86 8.83
C SER A 280 15.27 -10.23 7.86
N TRP A 281 15.78 -9.75 6.72
CA TRP A 281 14.98 -9.17 5.64
C TRP A 281 13.98 -10.16 5.03
N ALA A 282 14.29 -11.45 5.01
CA ALA A 282 13.31 -12.51 4.69
C ALA A 282 12.07 -12.48 5.59
N LYS A 283 12.24 -12.29 6.90
CA LYS A 283 11.13 -12.13 7.84
C LYS A 283 10.41 -10.79 7.67
N VAL A 284 11.15 -9.71 7.37
CA VAL A 284 10.56 -8.41 7.05
C VAL A 284 9.65 -8.53 5.82
N ASN A 285 10.16 -9.04 4.70
CA ASN A 285 9.41 -9.14 3.45
C ASN A 285 8.14 -9.99 3.61
N SER A 286 8.26 -11.19 4.19
CA SER A 286 7.09 -12.06 4.44
C SER A 286 6.09 -11.45 5.43
N GLY A 287 6.56 -10.73 6.46
CA GLY A 287 5.72 -9.98 7.39
C GLY A 287 4.98 -8.82 6.72
N LEU A 288 5.66 -8.08 5.85
CA LEU A 288 5.08 -6.97 5.10
C LEU A 288 4.01 -7.42 4.12
N PHE A 289 4.15 -8.58 3.47
CA PHE A 289 3.07 -9.14 2.66
C PHE A 289 1.79 -9.41 3.48
N LYS A 290 1.93 -10.00 4.67
CA LYS A 290 0.79 -10.26 5.57
C LYS A 290 0.16 -8.96 6.07
N MET A 291 1.00 -7.98 6.43
CA MET A 291 0.54 -6.66 6.85
C MET A 291 -0.16 -5.92 5.71
N TYR A 292 0.32 -6.02 4.47
CA TYR A 292 -0.32 -5.42 3.30
C TYR A 292 -1.71 -6.01 3.04
N GLU A 293 -1.82 -7.34 3.12
CA GLU A 293 -3.11 -8.02 2.99
C GLU A 293 -4.10 -7.59 4.07
N ALA A 294 -3.67 -7.47 5.32
CA ALA A 294 -4.55 -7.10 6.43
C ALA A 294 -4.89 -5.60 6.49
N GLU A 295 -3.90 -4.73 6.30
CA GLU A 295 -3.97 -3.29 6.58
C GLU A 295 -4.15 -2.43 5.32
N VAL A 296 -3.94 -2.98 4.13
CA VAL A 296 -4.26 -2.29 2.87
C VAL A 296 -5.45 -2.98 2.20
N LEU A 297 -5.28 -4.24 1.77
CA LEU A 297 -6.30 -4.93 0.97
C LEU A 297 -7.54 -5.31 1.79
N GLY A 298 -7.36 -5.62 3.07
CA GLY A 298 -8.42 -5.96 4.01
C GLY A 298 -9.16 -4.77 4.61
N LYS A 299 -8.78 -3.53 4.30
CA LYS A 299 -9.41 -2.32 4.85
C LYS A 299 -10.31 -1.65 3.82
N ARG A 300 -11.62 -1.73 4.04
CA ARG A 300 -12.63 -1.08 3.17
C ARG A 300 -12.31 0.38 2.86
N VAL A 301 -11.94 1.16 3.88
CA VAL A 301 -11.63 2.59 3.73
C VAL A 301 -10.47 2.87 2.76
N VAL A 302 -9.59 1.88 2.55
CA VAL A 302 -8.47 1.96 1.61
C VAL A 302 -8.91 1.52 0.21
N VAL A 303 -9.67 0.43 0.09
CA VAL A 303 -9.95 -0.23 -1.21
C VAL A 303 -11.31 0.10 -1.83
N GLN A 304 -12.22 0.79 -1.12
CA GLN A 304 -13.58 1.11 -1.59
C GLN A 304 -13.64 1.92 -2.90
N HIS A 305 -12.54 2.58 -3.27
CA HIS A 305 -12.45 3.41 -4.48
C HIS A 305 -11.82 2.70 -5.68
N ILE A 306 -11.38 1.44 -5.53
CA ILE A 306 -10.79 0.68 -6.63
C ILE A 306 -11.88 0.37 -7.66
N PRO A 307 -11.69 0.72 -8.95
CA PRO A 307 -12.64 0.40 -10.00
C PRO A 307 -12.48 -1.07 -10.39
N LEU A 308 -13.44 -1.95 -10.07
CA LEU A 308 -13.38 -3.39 -10.32
C LEU A 308 -14.38 -3.81 -11.41
N GLY A 309 -13.96 -4.71 -12.30
CA GLY A 309 -14.68 -5.14 -13.49
C GLY A 309 -13.77 -5.44 -14.68
N GLY A 310 -14.32 -6.09 -15.71
CA GLY A 310 -13.63 -6.41 -16.96
C GLY A 310 -12.42 -7.31 -16.76
N ILE A 311 -11.21 -6.77 -16.98
CA ILE A 311 -9.94 -7.52 -16.84
C ILE A 311 -9.80 -8.13 -15.44
N LEU A 312 -10.22 -7.38 -14.42
CA LEU A 312 -10.27 -7.81 -13.02
C LEU A 312 -11.73 -8.04 -12.63
N ASP A 313 -12.30 -9.12 -13.17
CA ASP A 313 -13.69 -9.48 -12.98
C ASP A 313 -14.06 -9.58 -11.48
N TRP A 314 -15.25 -9.09 -11.16
CA TRP A 314 -15.86 -9.16 -9.83
C TRP A 314 -16.48 -10.53 -9.57
N GLN A 315 -16.58 -11.43 -10.54
CA GLN A 315 -17.10 -12.78 -10.29
C GLN A 315 -16.14 -13.62 -9.43
N ALA A 316 -16.72 -14.47 -8.57
CA ALA A 316 -15.96 -15.41 -7.76
C ALA A 316 -15.21 -16.41 -8.64
N SER A 317 -13.98 -16.78 -8.26
CA SER A 317 -13.23 -17.78 -9.00
C SER A 317 -13.94 -19.14 -8.92
N ALA A 318 -14.15 -19.81 -10.07
CA ALA A 318 -14.88 -21.07 -10.18
C ALA A 318 -14.22 -22.25 -9.44
N THR A 319 -13.03 -22.05 -8.88
CA THR A 319 -12.22 -23.07 -8.17
C THR A 319 -12.79 -23.56 -6.84
N ASN A 320 -13.94 -23.05 -6.37
CA ASN A 320 -14.56 -23.50 -5.11
C ASN A 320 -15.92 -24.22 -5.27
N GLN A 321 -16.34 -24.60 -6.49
CA GLN A 321 -17.62 -25.32 -6.71
C GLN A 321 -17.43 -26.81 -7.07
N GLY A 322 -16.51 -27.49 -6.39
CA GLY A 322 -16.23 -28.92 -6.56
C GLY A 322 -16.59 -29.79 -5.35
N ALA A 323 -17.47 -29.33 -4.46
CA ALA A 323 -18.10 -30.18 -3.46
C ALA A 323 -19.54 -30.44 -3.90
N GLU A 324 -19.72 -31.49 -4.70
CA GLU A 324 -21.05 -32.06 -4.97
C GLU A 324 -21.69 -32.44 -3.62
N GLU A 325 -22.81 -31.79 -3.30
CA GLU A 325 -23.73 -32.30 -2.29
C GLU A 325 -24.33 -33.60 -2.82
N PRO A 326 -24.33 -34.71 -2.06
CA PRO A 326 -25.07 -35.90 -2.47
C PRO A 326 -26.57 -35.61 -2.33
N ASP A 327 -27.26 -35.67 -3.46
CA ASP A 327 -28.70 -35.84 -3.57
C ASP A 327 -29.09 -37.18 -2.94
N ASP A 328 -29.99 -37.18 -1.94
CA ASP A 328 -30.51 -38.42 -1.38
C ASP A 328 -32.02 -38.34 -1.07
N THR A 329 -32.78 -38.99 -1.95
CA THR A 329 -34.22 -39.24 -1.85
C THR A 329 -34.51 -40.48 -0.97
N SER A 330 -35.02 -40.27 0.26
CA SER A 330 -36.02 -41.04 1.10
C SER A 330 -36.11 -42.61 1.07
N PRO A 331 -36.67 -43.34 2.07
CA PRO A 331 -37.40 -42.95 3.32
C PRO A 331 -36.97 -43.73 4.61
N ALA A 332 -37.72 -43.50 5.70
CA ALA A 332 -37.51 -43.86 7.11
C ALA A 332 -37.28 -45.34 7.50
N ALA A 333 -36.46 -45.56 8.53
CA ALA A 333 -36.58 -46.63 9.54
C ALA A 333 -35.77 -46.32 10.83
N ASP A 334 -36.14 -46.99 11.90
CA ASP A 334 -36.02 -46.65 13.32
C ASP A 334 -34.68 -46.93 14.05
N HIS A 335 -34.46 -46.16 15.13
CA HIS A 335 -33.66 -46.37 16.37
C HIS A 335 -32.30 -47.11 16.38
N THR A 336 -31.23 -46.44 16.88
CA THR A 336 -30.61 -46.69 18.22
C THR A 336 -29.37 -45.79 18.50
N LEU A 337 -29.17 -45.48 19.79
CA LEU A 337 -28.20 -44.53 20.37
C LEU A 337 -26.73 -44.99 20.34
N VAL A 338 -25.79 -44.06 20.07
CA VAL A 338 -24.49 -43.95 20.77
C VAL A 338 -24.07 -42.46 20.84
N SER A 339 -23.49 -42.08 21.99
CA SER A 339 -23.14 -40.73 22.44
C SER A 339 -21.63 -40.41 22.32
N SER A 340 -21.34 -39.10 22.39
CA SER A 340 -20.06 -38.39 22.62
C SER A 340 -19.27 -38.03 21.34
N THR A 341 -18.65 -36.84 21.21
CA THR A 341 -18.00 -36.02 22.24
C THR A 341 -18.03 -34.53 21.86
N ARG A 342 -18.49 -33.63 22.76
CA ARG A 342 -18.38 -32.16 22.64
C ARG A 342 -17.22 -31.66 23.51
N ALA A 343 -16.48 -30.67 23.01
CA ALA A 343 -15.26 -30.14 23.60
C ALA A 343 -15.48 -29.37 24.94
N PRO A 344 -14.48 -29.34 25.84
CA PRO A 344 -14.69 -29.18 27.28
C PRO A 344 -14.32 -27.79 27.82
N TRP A 345 -15.06 -26.74 27.46
CA TRP A 345 -14.90 -25.43 28.12
C TRP A 345 -16.20 -24.63 28.31
N ALA A 346 -17.34 -25.18 27.92
CA ALA A 346 -18.65 -24.56 28.14
C ALA A 346 -19.31 -25.12 29.40
N ALA A 347 -18.92 -24.62 30.59
CA ALA A 347 -19.76 -24.65 31.79
C ALA A 347 -19.18 -23.74 32.89
N ALA A 348 -19.82 -22.60 33.14
CA ALA A 348 -19.72 -21.88 34.41
C ALA A 348 -20.89 -22.31 35.32
N PRO A 349 -20.67 -22.68 36.59
CA PRO A 349 -21.76 -22.87 37.54
C PRO A 349 -22.02 -21.60 38.35
N GLY A 350 -23.30 -21.24 38.48
CA GLY A 350 -23.78 -20.21 39.39
C GLY A 350 -24.55 -20.77 40.59
N LEU A 351 -24.68 -19.89 41.60
CA LEU A 351 -25.64 -19.84 42.73
C LEU A 351 -25.26 -20.67 43.99
N PRO A 352 -25.65 -20.25 45.23
CA PRO A 352 -26.83 -19.45 45.56
C PRO A 352 -26.70 -18.34 46.64
N THR A 353 -27.80 -17.61 46.79
CA THR A 353 -28.13 -16.47 47.67
C THR A 353 -28.33 -16.80 49.15
N VAL A 354 -27.79 -15.98 50.07
CA VAL A 354 -28.38 -15.61 51.40
C VAL A 354 -27.92 -14.18 51.79
N ARG A 355 -28.82 -13.39 52.37
CA ARG A 355 -28.61 -12.06 53.04
C ARG A 355 -29.31 -12.12 54.42
N PRO A 356 -29.20 -11.14 55.35
CA PRO A 356 -28.23 -10.02 55.52
C PRO A 356 -27.76 -9.81 57.00
N ARG A 357 -26.70 -9.01 57.25
CA ARG A 357 -26.72 -7.94 58.29
C ARG A 357 -25.55 -6.94 58.16
N ARG A 358 -25.85 -5.70 58.54
CA ARG A 358 -25.10 -4.43 58.43
C ARG A 358 -23.86 -4.32 59.34
N GLN A 359 -22.83 -3.58 58.92
CA GLN A 359 -22.31 -2.36 59.57
C GLN A 359 -21.18 -1.67 58.74
N HIS A 360 -20.93 -0.40 59.07
CA HIS A 360 -20.27 0.69 58.32
C HIS A 360 -18.71 0.69 58.40
N PRO A 361 -18.00 1.65 57.73
CA PRO A 361 -16.66 1.47 57.16
C PRO A 361 -15.53 2.06 58.01
N GLU A 362 -14.28 1.71 57.70
CA GLU A 362 -13.12 2.51 58.09
C GLU A 362 -11.96 2.42 57.09
N ASN A 363 -11.39 3.59 56.82
CA ASN A 363 -10.20 3.86 56.02
C ASN A 363 -8.95 3.27 56.69
N ALA A 364 -8.01 2.75 55.90
CA ALA A 364 -6.58 2.87 56.21
C ALA A 364 -5.71 2.62 54.97
N THR A 365 -4.93 3.64 54.67
CA THR A 365 -3.72 3.64 53.85
C THR A 365 -2.74 2.53 54.23
N ARG A 366 -2.07 1.95 53.23
CA ARG A 366 -0.64 1.56 53.33
C ARG A 366 -0.06 1.18 51.97
N GLU A 367 0.97 1.93 51.60
CA GLU A 367 2.00 1.56 50.63
C GLU A 367 2.69 0.27 51.08
N VAL A 368 2.90 -0.66 50.14
CA VAL A 368 3.99 -1.65 50.21
C VAL A 368 4.52 -1.91 48.81
N THR A 369 5.79 -1.58 48.64
CA THR A 369 6.68 -1.88 47.52
C THR A 369 7.15 -3.35 47.58
N VAL A 370 6.99 -4.15 46.52
CA VAL A 370 7.90 -5.29 46.19
C VAL A 370 7.68 -5.78 44.73
N PRO A 371 8.52 -6.65 44.13
CA PRO A 371 9.47 -6.31 43.07
C PRO A 371 9.13 -6.90 41.69
N ILE A 372 9.98 -6.56 40.73
CA ILE A 372 10.05 -7.04 39.35
C ILE A 372 10.18 -8.57 39.30
N LEU A 373 9.31 -9.22 38.52
CA LEU A 373 9.54 -10.58 38.00
C LEU A 373 9.07 -10.66 36.54
N GLU A 374 10.04 -10.93 35.66
CA GLU A 374 9.83 -11.25 34.25
C GLU A 374 8.96 -12.50 34.09
N ARG A 375 7.91 -12.40 33.26
CA ARG A 375 7.34 -13.56 32.54
C ARG A 375 6.85 -13.14 31.16
N GLN A 376 7.44 -13.77 30.16
CA GLN A 376 6.98 -13.78 28.77
C GLN A 376 5.67 -14.58 28.67
N GLY A 377 4.68 -13.99 28.01
CA GLY A 377 3.40 -14.60 27.65
C GLY A 377 2.86 -13.98 26.36
N PRO A 378 2.05 -14.70 25.56
CA PRO A 378 1.73 -14.33 24.18
C PRO A 378 0.78 -13.12 24.10
N ILE A 379 0.99 -12.29 23.08
CA ILE A 379 0.25 -11.07 22.79
C ILE A 379 -1.20 -11.42 22.36
N VAL A 380 -2.18 -10.97 23.15
CA VAL A 380 -3.60 -11.01 22.81
C VAL A 380 -4.00 -9.66 22.22
N ALA A 381 -4.73 -9.67 21.10
CA ALA A 381 -5.26 -8.47 20.46
C ALA A 381 -6.33 -7.80 21.36
N ALA A 382 -6.09 -6.54 21.75
CA ALA A 382 -7.06 -5.74 22.48
C ALA A 382 -7.95 -4.93 21.50
N ARG A 383 -9.26 -4.99 21.74
CA ARG A 383 -10.31 -4.18 21.08
C ARG A 383 -10.15 -2.69 21.42
N MET A 384 -10.43 -1.84 20.44
CA MET A 384 -10.29 -0.37 20.51
C MET A 384 -11.37 0.32 21.37
N PRO A 385 -11.01 1.41 22.08
CA PRO A 385 -11.93 2.50 22.39
C PRO A 385 -11.85 3.61 21.33
N LEU A 386 -13.03 4.07 20.88
CA LEU A 386 -13.20 5.27 20.04
C LEU A 386 -12.97 6.54 20.87
N GLY A 387 -12.04 7.41 20.45
CA GLY A 387 -11.77 8.72 21.05
C GLY A 387 -10.77 9.54 20.22
N PRO A 388 -10.81 10.89 20.26
CA PRO A 388 -10.52 11.73 19.10
C PRO A 388 -9.03 11.92 18.78
N THR A 389 -8.77 12.10 17.49
CA THR A 389 -7.49 12.33 16.82
C THR A 389 -6.74 13.56 17.36
N ALA A 390 -5.51 13.36 17.82
CA ALA A 390 -4.57 14.44 18.11
C ALA A 390 -3.86 14.88 16.83
N SER A 391 -4.03 16.14 16.45
CA SER A 391 -3.38 16.80 15.33
C SER A 391 -1.97 17.26 15.75
N THR A 392 -0.92 16.69 15.14
CA THR A 392 0.45 17.14 15.38
C THR A 392 0.76 18.31 14.47
N SER A 393 1.04 19.46 15.06
CA SER A 393 1.27 20.73 14.38
C SER A 393 2.73 20.84 13.94
N LEU A 394 2.98 20.79 12.63
CA LEU A 394 4.29 21.15 12.04
C LEU A 394 4.45 22.69 12.05
N ARG A 395 5.49 23.18 12.74
CA ARG A 395 5.97 24.57 12.61
C ARG A 395 7.16 24.58 11.65
N TYR A 396 7.05 25.35 10.58
CA TYR A 396 8.17 25.62 9.66
C TYR A 396 8.78 26.98 9.98
N SER A 397 10.08 27.00 10.23
CA SER A 397 10.89 28.22 10.41
C SER A 397 11.48 28.61 9.06
N GLY A 398 11.03 29.74 8.49
CA GLY A 398 11.53 30.23 7.21
C GLY A 398 12.99 30.67 7.28
N VAL A 399 13.80 30.22 6.32
CA VAL A 399 15.14 30.75 6.05
C VAL A 399 15.01 31.82 4.97
N ALA A 400 15.39 33.05 5.32
CA ALA A 400 15.43 34.18 4.41
C ALA A 400 16.62 34.06 3.43
N SER A 401 16.34 34.30 2.15
CA SER A 401 17.34 34.43 1.09
C SER A 401 18.10 35.76 1.21
N ALA A 402 19.42 35.68 1.31
CA ALA A 402 20.31 36.84 1.19
C ALA A 402 20.78 36.97 -0.27
N SER A 403 20.55 38.15 -0.83
CA SER A 403 20.86 38.58 -2.18
C SER A 403 22.36 38.83 -2.40
N ILE A 404 22.86 38.45 -3.57
CA ILE A 404 24.21 38.76 -4.07
C ILE A 404 24.18 40.16 -4.73
N PRO A 405 25.10 41.10 -4.43
CA PRO A 405 25.17 42.37 -5.13
C PRO A 405 26.06 42.29 -6.39
N GLY A 406 25.55 42.83 -7.50
CA GLY A 406 26.26 42.98 -8.77
C GLY A 406 27.31 44.11 -8.77
N PRO A 407 28.16 44.19 -9.81
CA PRO A 407 29.40 44.97 -9.78
C PRO A 407 29.15 46.47 -10.05
N ARG A 408 29.86 47.32 -9.30
CA ARG A 408 29.92 48.77 -9.52
C ARG A 408 30.85 49.12 -10.67
N ALA A 409 30.34 49.86 -11.64
CA ALA A 409 31.11 50.57 -12.64
C ALA A 409 31.80 51.80 -12.03
N HIS A 410 33.11 51.93 -12.23
CA HIS A 410 33.85 53.17 -11.99
C HIS A 410 34.27 53.80 -13.32
N GLY A 411 33.73 54.99 -13.58
CA GLY A 411 34.22 55.91 -14.60
C GLY A 411 35.14 56.98 -14.00
N ALA A 412 36.33 57.08 -14.59
CA ALA A 412 37.22 58.23 -14.82
C ALA A 412 37.21 59.48 -13.90
N ALA A 413 38.42 59.93 -13.48
CA ALA A 413 39.05 61.18 -13.98
C ALA A 413 40.40 61.52 -13.30
N ARG A 414 41.40 61.91 -14.13
CA ARG A 414 42.42 62.99 -14.01
C ARG A 414 43.15 63.15 -12.66
N ARG A 415 44.49 63.20 -12.57
CA ARG A 415 45.52 63.92 -13.33
C ARG A 415 46.86 63.20 -13.23
#